data_AF-A0A4Q8LSW1-F1
#
_entry.id   AF-A0A4Q8LSW1-F1
#
_cell.length_a   1.000
_cell.length_b   1.000
_cell.length_c   1.000
_cell.angle_alpha   90.00
_cell.angle_beta   90.00
_cell.angle_gamma   90.00
#
_symmetry.space_group_name_H-M   'P 1'
#
loop_
_entity.id
_entity.type
_entity.pdbx_description
1 polymer ?
#
loop_
_entity_poly.entity_id
_entity_poly.type
_entity_poly.pdbx_seq_one_letter_code
_entity_poly.pdbx_strand_id
1 'polypeptide(L)'
;MTDPVTVVVDGREIQTDQAGAECIKQLQQQLSDAGQAHADQLGELQRKLADAAAVPRQPAAPAPAYRPTAAVLSDAAIESRAQARADLLLDAQEIYKMDYRGKTDDEVRRLAITGRRGAELVRDATPEEVKGIFRTVLADLRKDPVIAALGDSRGRQTQVTDNGYAESVARLDFRTRQQQEA
;
A
#
# COMPACT_ATOMS: atom_id res chain seq x y z
N MET A 1 -54.14 -30.48 72.15
CA MET A 1 -53.35 -31.50 71.42
C MET A 1 -54.14 -31.82 70.17
N THR A 2 -53.59 -31.49 69.01
CA THR A 2 -54.21 -31.81 67.71
C THR A 2 -53.92 -33.28 67.46
N ASP A 3 -54.95 -34.09 67.21
CA ASP A 3 -54.75 -35.51 66.95
C ASP A 3 -53.93 -35.72 65.66
N PRO A 4 -52.89 -36.58 65.69
CA PRO A 4 -52.05 -36.81 64.52
C PRO A 4 -52.84 -37.55 63.43
N VAL A 5 -52.74 -37.03 62.21
CA VAL A 5 -53.26 -37.63 60.98
C VAL A 5 -52.13 -38.40 60.30
N THR A 6 -52.44 -39.60 59.80
CA THR A 6 -51.48 -40.40 59.03
C THR A 6 -51.65 -40.11 57.54
N VAL A 7 -50.56 -39.75 56.87
CA VAL A 7 -50.50 -39.50 55.43
C VAL A 7 -49.51 -40.47 54.80
N VAL A 8 -49.87 -41.05 53.65
CA VAL A 8 -48.98 -41.93 52.89
C VAL A 8 -48.25 -41.11 51.82
N VAL A 9 -46.92 -41.10 51.88
CA VAL A 9 -46.03 -40.44 50.91
C VAL A 9 -45.05 -41.48 50.40
N ASP A 10 -45.02 -41.72 49.09
CA ASP A 10 -44.12 -42.68 48.44
C ASP A 10 -44.10 -44.07 49.09
N GLY A 11 -45.28 -44.55 49.52
CA GLY A 11 -45.44 -45.85 50.19
C GLY A 11 -44.97 -45.90 51.64
N ARG A 12 -44.66 -44.75 52.27
CA ARG A 12 -44.32 -44.64 53.69
C ARG A 12 -45.40 -43.87 54.45
N GLU A 13 -45.73 -44.34 55.64
CA GLU A 13 -46.69 -43.69 56.54
C GLU A 13 -45.99 -42.62 57.38
N ILE A 14 -46.52 -41.39 57.34
CA ILE A 14 -46.01 -40.24 58.09
C ILE A 14 -47.14 -39.74 59.00
N GLN A 15 -46.85 -39.60 60.29
CA GLN A 15 -47.76 -38.96 61.25
C GLN A 15 -47.50 -37.45 61.28
N THR A 16 -48.53 -36.66 61.00
CA THR A 16 -48.46 -35.20 60.94
C THR A 16 -49.76 -34.58 61.50
N ASP A 17 -49.76 -33.28 61.77
CA ASP A 17 -51.01 -32.55 62.04
C ASP A 17 -51.80 -32.27 60.74
N GLN A 18 -53.04 -31.78 60.87
CA GLN A 18 -53.91 -31.47 59.72
C GLN A 18 -53.29 -30.46 58.75
N ALA A 19 -52.61 -29.43 59.27
CA ALA A 19 -51.94 -28.42 58.45
C ALA A 19 -50.77 -29.03 57.65
N GLY A 20 -49.95 -29.88 58.28
CA GLY A 20 -48.88 -30.59 57.60
C GLY A 20 -49.39 -31.57 56.54
N ALA A 21 -50.53 -32.23 56.77
CA ALA A 21 -51.16 -33.09 55.78
C ALA A 21 -51.61 -32.32 54.52
N GLU A 22 -52.12 -31.10 54.66
CA GLU A 22 -52.47 -30.25 53.52
C GLU A 22 -51.24 -29.73 52.77
N CYS A 23 -50.20 -29.31 53.50
CA CYS A 23 -48.91 -28.91 52.89
C CYS A 23 -48.30 -30.05 52.07
N ILE A 24 -48.30 -31.29 52.58
CA ILE A 24 -47.77 -32.45 51.88
C ILE A 24 -48.55 -32.71 50.59
N LYS A 25 -49.89 -32.64 50.63
CA LYS A 25 -50.73 -32.79 49.42
C LYS A 25 -50.44 -31.70 48.39
N GLN A 26 -50.28 -30.45 48.82
CA GLN A 26 -49.94 -29.33 47.94
C GLN A 26 -48.56 -29.52 47.30
N LEU A 27 -47.56 -29.96 48.06
CA LEU A 27 -46.22 -30.24 47.54
C LEU A 27 -46.21 -31.40 46.54
N GLN A 28 -46.98 -32.47 46.80
CA GLN A 28 -47.15 -33.58 45.85
C GLN A 28 -47.81 -33.13 44.55
N GLN A 29 -48.84 -32.27 44.64
CA GLN A 29 -49.48 -31.70 43.46
C GLN A 29 -48.51 -30.81 42.68
N GLN A 30 -47.78 -29.91 43.35
CA GLN A 30 -46.78 -29.05 42.71
C GLN A 30 -45.67 -29.86 42.04
N LEU A 31 -45.24 -30.98 42.64
CA LEU A 31 -44.23 -31.87 42.05
C LEU A 31 -44.75 -32.53 40.77
N SER A 32 -46.01 -32.98 40.78
CA SER A 32 -46.68 -33.53 39.60
C SER A 32 -46.82 -32.48 38.48
N ASP A 33 -47.29 -31.29 38.82
CA ASP A 33 -47.48 -30.19 37.87
C ASP A 33 -46.14 -29.73 37.28
N ALA A 34 -45.08 -29.65 38.09
CA ALA A 34 -43.73 -29.34 37.64
C ALA A 34 -43.16 -30.43 36.70
N GLY A 35 -43.40 -31.71 37.02
CA GLY A 35 -43.02 -32.83 36.17
C GLY A 35 -43.69 -32.77 34.79
N GLN A 36 -44.99 -32.45 34.76
CA GLN A 36 -45.74 -32.29 33.52
C GLN A 36 -45.25 -31.09 32.70
N ALA A 37 -45.06 -29.93 33.35
CA ALA A 37 -44.55 -28.73 32.68
C ALA A 37 -43.16 -28.96 32.04
N HIS A 38 -42.29 -29.72 32.72
CA HIS A 38 -40.98 -30.07 32.18
C HIS A 38 -41.07 -31.03 30.97
N ALA A 39 -42.00 -32.00 31.01
CA ALA A 39 -42.25 -32.89 29.87
C ALA A 39 -42.77 -32.11 28.66
N ASP A 40 -43.68 -31.16 28.87
CA ASP A 40 -44.23 -30.32 27.81
C ASP A 40 -43.15 -29.41 27.19
N GLN A 41 -42.30 -28.79 28.02
CA GLN A 41 -41.16 -27.98 27.57
C GLN A 41 -40.17 -28.80 26.72
N LEU A 42 -39.85 -30.03 27.15
CA LEU A 42 -39.00 -30.92 26.36
C LEU A 42 -39.64 -31.27 25.01
N GLY A 43 -40.94 -31.54 25.00
CA GLY A 43 -41.69 -31.79 23.77
C GLY A 43 -41.67 -30.60 22.81
N GLU A 44 -41.85 -29.38 23.31
CA GLU A 44 -41.75 -28.16 22.51
C GLU A 44 -40.34 -27.92 21.95
N LEU A 45 -39.30 -28.11 22.77
CA LEU A 45 -37.92 -27.95 22.32
C LEU A 45 -37.55 -28.97 21.25
N GLN A 46 -38.00 -30.22 21.40
CA GLN A 46 -37.82 -31.26 20.38
C GLN A 46 -38.51 -30.92 19.06
N ARG A 47 -39.75 -30.38 19.11
CA ARG A 47 -40.44 -29.89 17.91
C ARG A 47 -39.69 -28.74 17.26
N LYS A 48 -39.29 -27.72 18.04
CA LYS A 48 -38.51 -26.58 17.53
C LYS A 48 -37.19 -27.00 16.89
N LEU A 49 -36.52 -28.01 17.47
CA LEU A 49 -35.28 -28.56 16.92
C LEU A 49 -35.53 -29.33 15.63
N ALA A 50 -36.60 -30.14 15.57
CA ALA A 50 -36.99 -30.86 14.36
C ALA A 50 -37.38 -29.90 13.23
N ASP A 51 -38.16 -28.85 13.54
CA ASP A 51 -38.52 -27.80 12.59
C ASP A 51 -37.27 -27.06 12.09
N ALA A 52 -36.34 -26.71 12.98
CA ALA A 52 -35.06 -26.07 12.61
C ALA A 52 -34.15 -26.98 11.76
N ALA A 53 -34.21 -28.30 11.97
CA ALA A 53 -33.47 -29.27 11.17
C ALA A 53 -34.13 -29.55 9.81
N ALA A 54 -35.45 -29.39 9.71
CA ALA A 54 -36.22 -29.55 8.48
C ALA A 54 -36.10 -28.33 7.55
N VAL A 55 -35.72 -27.16 8.06
CA VAL A 55 -35.30 -26.03 7.21
C VAL A 55 -34.04 -26.45 6.46
N PRO A 56 -34.08 -26.59 5.12
CA PRO A 56 -32.87 -26.86 4.36
C PRO A 56 -31.88 -25.74 4.69
N ARG A 57 -30.73 -26.09 5.28
CA ARG A 57 -29.62 -25.15 5.44
C ARG A 57 -29.25 -24.70 4.04
N GLN A 58 -29.79 -23.56 3.64
CA GLN A 58 -29.32 -22.86 2.46
C GLN A 58 -27.83 -22.67 2.72
N PRO A 59 -26.92 -23.24 1.89
CA PRO A 59 -25.51 -23.01 2.09
C PRO A 59 -25.35 -21.51 2.14
N ALA A 60 -24.75 -20.98 3.22
CA ALA A 60 -24.44 -19.57 3.30
C ALA A 60 -23.77 -19.23 1.97
N ALA A 61 -24.42 -18.38 1.17
CA ALA A 61 -23.89 -18.03 -0.13
C ALA A 61 -22.45 -17.59 0.11
N PRO A 62 -21.44 -18.18 -0.58
CA PRO A 62 -20.08 -17.74 -0.40
C PRO A 62 -20.08 -16.22 -0.57
N ALA A 63 -19.51 -15.50 0.40
CA ALA A 63 -19.37 -14.05 0.31
C ALA A 63 -18.89 -13.72 -1.10
N PRO A 64 -19.45 -12.68 -1.76
CA PRO A 64 -19.09 -12.39 -3.14
C PRO A 64 -17.58 -12.32 -3.23
N ALA A 65 -16.99 -13.21 -4.03
CA ALA A 65 -15.54 -13.26 -4.19
C ALA A 65 -15.05 -11.84 -4.47
N TYR A 66 -14.10 -11.36 -3.67
CA TYR A 66 -13.51 -10.04 -3.87
C TYR A 66 -12.98 -9.98 -5.31
N ARG A 67 -13.68 -9.22 -6.15
CA ARG A 67 -13.25 -8.93 -7.51
C ARG A 67 -12.67 -7.53 -7.49
N PRO A 68 -11.34 -7.38 -7.58
CA PRO A 68 -10.76 -6.06 -7.75
C PRO A 68 -11.37 -5.43 -9.00
N THR A 69 -11.94 -4.24 -8.84
CA THR A 69 -12.54 -3.46 -9.93
C THR A 69 -11.48 -2.82 -10.83
N ALA A 70 -10.20 -2.87 -10.40
CA ALA A 70 -9.03 -2.45 -11.14
C ALA A 70 -8.17 -3.65 -11.54
N ALA A 71 -7.34 -3.46 -12.57
CA ALA A 71 -6.38 -4.48 -12.98
C ALA A 71 -5.44 -4.83 -11.81
N VAL A 72 -5.39 -6.12 -11.46
CA VAL A 72 -4.39 -6.65 -10.53
C VAL A 72 -3.05 -6.63 -11.26
N LEU A 73 -2.12 -5.82 -10.76
CA LEU A 73 -0.74 -5.85 -11.26
C LEU A 73 -0.12 -7.19 -10.85
N SER A 74 0.64 -7.79 -11.76
CA SER A 74 1.50 -8.91 -11.39
C SER A 74 2.60 -8.45 -10.44
N ASP A 75 3.15 -9.37 -9.65
CA ASP A 75 4.28 -9.08 -8.75
C ASP A 75 5.44 -8.43 -9.50
N ALA A 76 5.76 -8.94 -10.70
CA ALA A 76 6.80 -8.35 -11.57
C ALA A 76 6.50 -6.89 -11.98
N ALA A 77 5.22 -6.54 -12.20
CA ALA A 77 4.85 -5.16 -12.51
C ALA A 77 4.95 -4.25 -11.28
N ILE A 78 4.67 -4.78 -10.08
CA ILE A 78 4.86 -4.06 -8.82
C ILE A 78 6.35 -3.81 -8.57
N GLU A 79 7.18 -4.84 -8.71
CA GLU A 79 8.65 -4.74 -8.58
C GLU A 79 9.23 -3.73 -9.56
N SER A 80 8.83 -3.77 -10.82
CA SER A 80 9.28 -2.81 -11.84
C SER A 80 8.92 -1.37 -11.47
N ARG A 81 7.71 -1.13 -10.95
CA ARG A 81 7.29 0.20 -10.48
C ARG A 81 8.06 0.64 -9.23
N ALA A 82 8.29 -0.28 -8.29
CA ALA A 82 9.07 0.00 -7.10
C ALA A 82 10.52 0.37 -7.43
N GLN A 83 11.14 -0.36 -8.37
CA GLN A 83 12.49 -0.06 -8.85
C GLN A 83 12.54 1.30 -9.55
N ALA A 84 11.64 1.55 -10.51
CA ALA A 84 11.58 2.83 -11.22
C ALA A 84 11.38 4.01 -10.26
N ARG A 85 10.60 3.82 -9.20
CA ARG A 85 10.40 4.82 -8.15
C ARG A 85 11.65 5.02 -7.29
N ALA A 86 12.36 3.94 -6.94
CA ALA A 86 13.59 4.02 -6.18
C ALA A 86 14.68 4.77 -6.96
N ASP A 87 14.87 4.44 -8.24
CA ASP A 87 15.84 5.10 -9.12
C ASP A 87 15.54 6.59 -9.26
N LEU A 88 14.27 6.94 -9.46
CA LEU A 88 13.83 8.33 -9.54
C LEU A 88 14.13 9.13 -8.25
N LEU A 89 13.97 8.50 -7.07
CA LEU A 89 14.28 9.15 -5.80
C LEU A 89 15.79 9.35 -5.61
N LEU A 90 16.62 8.40 -6.05
CA LEU A 90 18.07 8.52 -6.03
C LEU A 90 18.54 9.64 -6.96
N ASP A 91 18.06 9.64 -8.20
CA ASP A 91 18.35 10.70 -9.18
C ASP A 91 17.93 12.08 -8.66
N ALA A 92 16.75 12.18 -8.04
CA ALA A 92 16.26 13.44 -7.48
C ALA A 92 17.14 13.94 -6.32
N GLN A 93 17.58 13.05 -5.43
CA GLN A 93 18.51 13.40 -4.34
C GLN A 93 19.89 13.84 -4.84
N GLU A 94 20.34 13.30 -5.99
CA GLU A 94 21.57 13.73 -6.64
C GLU A 94 21.46 15.17 -7.15
N ILE A 95 20.32 15.51 -7.77
CA ILE A 95 20.03 16.86 -8.27
C ILE A 95 19.90 17.85 -7.11
N TYR A 96 19.06 17.56 -6.12
CA TYR A 96 18.82 18.41 -4.96
C TYR A 96 18.48 17.59 -3.71
N LYS A 97 19.20 17.83 -2.62
CA LYS A 97 19.02 17.07 -1.37
C LYS A 97 17.86 17.61 -0.55
N MET A 98 16.73 16.90 -0.56
CA MET A 98 15.58 17.15 0.31
C MET A 98 14.77 15.88 0.58
N ASP A 99 13.75 15.98 1.43
CA ASP A 99 12.81 14.88 1.65
C ASP A 99 11.71 14.85 0.57
N TYR A 100 11.57 13.69 -0.09
CA TYR A 100 10.64 13.43 -1.18
C TYR A 100 9.52 12.45 -0.79
N ARG A 101 9.41 12.09 0.49
CA ARG A 101 8.39 11.17 1.00
C ARG A 101 6.98 11.70 0.73
N GLY A 102 6.09 10.80 0.33
CA GLY A 102 4.68 11.11 0.06
C GLY A 102 4.41 11.94 -1.21
N LYS A 103 5.44 12.25 -2.01
CA LYS A 103 5.28 12.99 -3.27
C LYS A 103 5.04 12.07 -4.45
N THR A 104 4.26 12.51 -5.43
CA THR A 104 4.09 11.81 -6.72
C THR A 104 5.36 11.89 -7.57
N ASP A 105 5.50 11.05 -8.60
CA ASP A 105 6.68 11.07 -9.50
C ASP A 105 6.88 12.44 -10.16
N ASP A 106 5.80 13.11 -10.56
CA ASP A 106 5.85 14.43 -11.17
C ASP A 106 6.33 15.49 -10.17
N GLU A 107 5.77 15.49 -8.96
CA GLU A 107 6.16 16.41 -7.90
C GLU A 107 7.62 16.24 -7.50
N VAL A 108 8.14 15.00 -7.42
CA VAL A 108 9.56 14.76 -7.12
C VAL A 108 10.45 15.44 -8.17
N ARG A 109 10.14 15.28 -9.45
CA ARG A 109 10.91 15.91 -10.54
C ARG A 109 10.83 17.44 -10.47
N ARG A 110 9.62 18.00 -10.28
CA ARG A 110 9.44 19.45 -10.16
C ARG A 110 10.22 20.03 -8.97
N LEU A 111 10.15 19.38 -7.80
CA LEU A 111 10.83 19.83 -6.59
C LEU A 111 12.36 19.76 -6.74
N ALA A 112 12.89 18.69 -7.33
CA ALA A 112 14.33 18.56 -7.60
C ALA A 112 14.84 19.66 -8.54
N ILE A 113 14.12 19.93 -9.64
CA ILE A 113 14.47 21.01 -10.57
C ILE A 113 14.36 22.37 -9.88
N THR A 114 13.28 22.61 -9.14
CA THR A 114 13.04 23.87 -8.42
C THR A 114 14.15 24.16 -7.42
N GLY A 115 14.58 23.17 -6.64
CA GLY A 115 15.67 23.34 -5.68
C GLY A 115 17.04 23.61 -6.32
N ARG A 116 17.29 23.08 -7.52
CA ARG A 116 18.55 23.25 -8.25
C ARG A 116 18.61 24.53 -9.10
N ARG A 117 17.55 24.80 -9.88
CA ARG A 117 17.52 25.79 -10.96
C ARG A 117 16.44 26.86 -10.79
N GLY A 118 15.60 26.75 -9.76
CA GLY A 118 14.48 27.66 -9.51
C GLY A 118 13.17 27.22 -10.17
N ALA A 119 12.06 27.81 -9.73
CA ALA A 119 10.71 27.41 -10.13
C ALA A 119 10.33 27.81 -11.58
N GLU A 120 11.06 28.73 -12.19
CA GLU A 120 10.74 29.28 -13.52
C GLU A 120 10.76 28.21 -14.63
N LEU A 121 11.63 27.20 -14.50
CA LEU A 121 11.77 26.13 -15.50
C LEU A 121 10.62 25.12 -15.50
N VAL A 122 9.82 25.06 -14.44
CA VAL A 122 8.77 24.04 -14.27
C VAL A 122 7.37 24.63 -14.05
N ARG A 123 7.22 25.95 -14.01
CA ARG A 123 5.96 26.63 -13.69
C ARG A 123 4.83 26.25 -14.65
N ASP A 124 5.10 26.36 -15.95
CA ASP A 124 4.11 26.13 -17.01
C ASP A 124 4.41 24.87 -17.84
N ALA A 125 5.35 24.04 -17.36
CA ALA A 125 5.77 22.83 -18.05
C ALA A 125 4.79 21.67 -17.82
N THR A 126 4.49 20.94 -18.88
CA THR A 126 3.75 19.67 -18.84
C THR A 126 4.56 18.57 -18.15
N PRO A 127 3.93 17.50 -17.64
CA PRO A 127 4.65 16.41 -16.97
C PRO A 127 5.75 15.76 -17.83
N GLU A 128 5.54 15.66 -19.15
CA GLU A 128 6.54 15.11 -20.07
C GLU A 128 7.70 16.09 -20.30
N GLU A 129 7.44 17.39 -20.40
CA GLU A 129 8.50 18.40 -20.47
C GLU A 129 9.32 18.44 -19.19
N VAL A 130 8.68 18.38 -18.02
CA VAL A 130 9.36 18.30 -16.71
C VAL A 130 10.27 17.07 -16.66
N LYS A 131 9.83 15.93 -17.18
CA LYS A 131 10.65 14.71 -17.27
C LYS A 131 11.85 14.89 -18.20
N GLY A 132 11.67 15.57 -19.33
CA GLY A 132 12.76 15.94 -20.23
C GLY A 132 13.79 16.84 -19.55
N ILE A 133 13.34 17.91 -18.91
CA ILE A 133 14.18 18.86 -18.16
C ILE A 133 14.93 18.13 -17.04
N PHE A 134 14.25 17.28 -16.27
CA PHE A 134 14.86 16.49 -15.21
C PHE A 134 16.03 15.64 -15.72
N ARG A 135 15.84 14.94 -16.85
CA ARG A 135 16.89 14.12 -17.47
C ARG A 135 18.06 14.98 -17.94
N THR A 136 17.81 16.14 -18.55
CA THR A 136 18.88 17.05 -18.98
C THR A 136 19.68 17.56 -17.79
N VAL A 137 19.01 17.99 -16.72
CA VAL A 137 19.67 18.46 -15.49
C VAL A 137 20.52 17.37 -14.85
N LEU A 138 20.02 16.13 -14.82
CA LEU A 138 20.77 14.98 -14.31
C LEU A 138 21.96 14.62 -15.21
N ALA A 139 21.78 14.64 -16.53
CA ALA A 139 22.86 14.37 -17.49
C ALA A 139 23.97 15.43 -17.40
N ASP A 140 23.60 16.70 -17.25
CA ASP A 140 24.54 17.80 -17.03
C ASP A 140 25.32 17.62 -15.72
N LEU A 141 24.66 17.10 -14.67
CA LEU A 141 25.30 16.84 -13.39
C LEU A 141 26.34 15.70 -13.47
N ARG A 142 26.03 14.67 -14.25
CA ARG A 142 26.87 13.47 -14.43
C ARG A 142 27.93 13.63 -15.53
N LYS A 143 27.98 14.79 -16.19
CA LYS A 143 28.94 15.06 -17.26
C LYS A 143 30.36 15.08 -16.71
N ASP A 144 31.29 14.47 -17.45
CA ASP A 144 32.71 14.44 -17.09
C ASP A 144 33.25 15.88 -16.92
N PRO A 145 33.92 16.19 -15.79
CA PRO A 145 34.41 17.53 -15.48
C PRO A 145 35.44 18.05 -16.49
N VAL A 146 36.27 17.17 -17.09
CA VAL A 146 37.26 17.55 -18.10
C VAL A 146 36.57 17.87 -19.42
N ILE A 147 35.57 17.07 -19.82
CA ILE A 147 34.78 17.35 -21.03
C ILE A 147 33.98 18.64 -20.86
N ALA A 148 33.44 18.89 -19.66
CA ALA A 148 32.76 20.15 -19.34
C ALA A 148 33.73 21.34 -19.46
N ALA A 149 34.90 21.27 -18.84
CA ALA A 149 35.92 22.32 -18.91
C ALA A 149 36.44 22.55 -20.34
N LEU A 150 36.61 21.47 -21.13
CA LEU A 150 37.01 21.56 -22.53
C LEU A 150 35.91 22.16 -23.42
N GLY A 151 34.65 21.83 -23.14
CA GLY A 151 33.49 22.45 -23.79
C GLY A 151 33.42 23.95 -23.54
N ASP A 152 33.56 24.38 -22.28
CA ASP A 152 33.56 25.79 -21.90
C ASP A 152 34.74 26.57 -22.52
N SER A 153 35.90 25.91 -22.65
CA SER A 153 37.08 26.53 -23.27
C SER A 153 37.02 26.62 -24.79
N ARG A 154 36.13 25.88 -25.49
CA ARG A 154 35.87 26.12 -26.93
C ARG A 154 35.35 27.53 -27.19
N GLY A 155 34.55 28.09 -26.28
CA GLY A 155 34.11 29.49 -26.35
C GLY A 155 35.21 30.50 -26.05
N ARG A 156 36.35 30.05 -25.48
CA ARG A 156 37.54 30.86 -25.18
C ARG A 156 38.71 30.56 -26.11
N GLN A 157 38.50 29.89 -27.24
CA GLN A 157 39.54 29.78 -28.25
C GLN A 157 39.88 31.17 -28.76
N THR A 158 40.98 31.72 -28.27
CA THR A 158 41.57 32.94 -28.80
C THR A 158 41.92 32.64 -30.25
N GLN A 159 41.41 33.46 -31.17
CA GLN A 159 41.82 33.38 -32.56
C GLN A 159 43.33 33.64 -32.59
N VAL A 160 44.11 32.58 -32.79
CA VAL A 160 45.57 32.71 -32.90
C VAL A 160 45.83 33.37 -34.25
N THR A 161 46.14 34.66 -34.20
CA THR A 161 46.59 35.40 -35.37
C THR A 161 47.92 34.79 -35.82
N ASP A 162 47.99 34.39 -37.09
CA ASP A 162 49.28 34.04 -37.67
C ASP A 162 50.13 35.30 -37.74
N ASN A 163 51.16 35.40 -36.89
CA ASN A 163 52.08 36.53 -36.81
C ASN A 163 53.05 36.57 -38.02
N GLY A 164 52.54 36.38 -39.24
CA GLY A 164 53.32 36.35 -40.47
C GLY A 164 54.14 35.08 -40.68
N TYR A 165 53.88 33.99 -39.96
CA TYR A 165 54.59 32.73 -40.15
C TYR A 165 54.29 32.13 -41.53
N ALA A 166 53.03 32.09 -41.97
CA ALA A 166 52.71 31.62 -43.32
C ALA A 166 53.38 32.45 -44.42
N GLU A 167 53.48 33.78 -44.25
CA GLU A 167 54.22 34.63 -45.20
C GLU A 167 55.72 34.33 -45.20
N SER A 168 56.31 34.04 -44.04
CA SER A 168 57.72 33.68 -43.92
C SER A 168 58.02 32.35 -44.61
N VAL A 169 57.15 31.36 -44.44
CA VAL A 169 57.25 30.04 -45.08
C VAL A 169 57.10 30.17 -46.59
N ALA A 170 56.09 30.91 -47.06
CA ALA A 170 55.93 31.16 -48.49
C ALA A 170 57.19 31.80 -49.11
N ARG A 171 57.80 32.80 -48.44
CA ARG A 171 59.07 33.41 -48.91
C ARG A 171 60.25 32.45 -48.91
N LEU A 172 60.34 31.55 -47.94
CA LEU A 172 61.38 30.51 -47.90
C LEU A 172 61.22 29.54 -49.06
N ASP A 173 60.00 29.08 -49.33
CA ASP A 173 59.69 28.18 -50.45
C ASP A 173 60.04 28.80 -51.81
N PHE A 174 59.83 30.11 -51.98
CA PHE A 174 60.26 30.79 -53.21
C PHE A 174 61.78 30.81 -53.37
N ARG A 175 62.53 31.02 -52.28
CA ARG A 175 64.01 31.03 -52.32
C ARG A 175 64.59 29.65 -52.58
N THR A 176 64.03 28.60 -51.99
CA THR A 176 64.52 27.23 -52.16
C THR A 176 64.22 26.68 -53.55
N ARG A 177 63.08 27.02 -54.17
CA ARG A 177 62.80 26.66 -55.56
C ARG A 177 63.81 27.25 -56.55
N GLN A 178 64.23 28.51 -56.33
CA GLN A 178 65.24 29.14 -57.20
C GLN A 178 66.66 28.61 -57.00
N GLN A 179 66.93 27.84 -55.93
CA GLN A 179 68.23 27.20 -55.72
C GLN A 179 68.36 25.81 -56.36
N GLN A 180 67.27 25.20 -56.81
CA GLN A 180 67.30 23.90 -57.51
C GLN A 180 67.48 24.04 -59.04
N GLU A 181 67.42 25.26 -59.58
CA GLU A 181 67.56 25.55 -61.01
C GLU A 181 68.95 26.10 -61.40
N ALA A 182 69.99 25.86 -60.59
CA ALA A 182 71.38 26.27 -60.87
C ALA A 182 72.34 25.06 -60.96
#